data_AF-A0A537TZ97-F1
#
_entry.id   AF-A0A537TZ97-F1
#
_cell.length_a   1.000
_cell.length_b   1.000
_cell.length_c   1.000
_cell.angle_alpha   90.00
_cell.angle_beta   90.00
_cell.angle_gamma   90.00
#
_symmetry.space_group_name_H-M   'P 1'
#
loop_
_entity.id
_entity.type
_entity.pdbx_description
1 polymer ?
#
loop_
_entity_poly.entity_id
_entity_poly.type
_entity_poly.pdbx_seq_one_letter_code
_entity_poly.pdbx_strand_id
1 'polypeptide(L)'
;MREKELRIALVCFGGISLAIYMHGVTKEILKLVRASSALHAIADRSRRAKAAFFSGDDRSDPEYDTEGVYFELLREIGRDVEMRVVVDIIAGASAGGINGTMLARALSHDLPMNALRDLWLDNADVTILLAPDARAGTWSKWFLKPFLWAMTRTGSFRAIT
;
A
#
# COMPACT_ATOMS: atom_id res chain seq x y z
N MET A 1 -24.38 24.23 1.05
CA MET A 1 -23.29 23.22 1.20
C MET A 1 -22.25 23.45 0.13
N ARG A 2 -20.96 23.30 0.45
CA ARG A 2 -19.86 23.48 -0.50
C ARG A 2 -19.46 22.12 -1.08
N GLU A 3 -19.25 22.07 -2.38
CA GLU A 3 -18.66 20.90 -3.06
C GLU A 3 -17.14 21.09 -3.14
N LYS A 4 -16.40 20.02 -2.83
CA LYS A 4 -14.93 20.00 -2.85
C LYS A 4 -14.43 18.67 -3.39
N GLU A 5 -13.32 18.75 -4.11
CA GLU A 5 -12.56 17.56 -4.50
C GLU A 5 -11.26 17.51 -3.69
N LEU A 6 -11.03 16.39 -3.02
CA LEU A 6 -9.76 16.04 -2.42
C LEU A 6 -8.95 15.27 -3.47
N ARG A 7 -7.97 15.94 -4.07
CA ARG A 7 -7.06 15.35 -5.06
C ARG A 7 -5.77 14.91 -4.40
N ILE A 8 -5.48 13.62 -4.47
CA ILE A 8 -4.33 12.99 -3.84
C ILE A 8 -3.26 12.74 -4.90
N ALA A 9 -2.04 13.18 -4.62
CA ALA A 9 -0.83 12.80 -5.34
C ALA A 9 0.02 11.89 -4.42
N LEU A 10 0.31 10.68 -4.88
CA LEU A 10 1.01 9.66 -4.10
C LEU A 10 2.42 9.42 -4.64
N VAL A 11 3.40 9.30 -3.74
CA VAL A 11 4.76 8.85 -4.05
C VAL A 11 5.05 7.58 -3.25
N CYS A 12 5.15 6.45 -3.92
CA CYS A 12 5.54 5.16 -3.33
C CYS A 12 7.06 4.98 -3.40
N PHE A 13 7.75 5.25 -2.30
CA PHE A 13 9.20 5.08 -2.20
C PHE A 13 9.61 3.62 -2.35
N GLY A 14 10.68 3.34 -3.11
CA GLY A 14 11.12 1.96 -3.35
C GLY A 14 11.67 1.25 -2.11
N GLY A 15 11.87 -0.06 -2.26
CA GLY A 15 12.44 -0.92 -1.23
C GLY A 15 11.56 -2.15 -0.97
N ILE A 16 12.14 -3.34 -1.15
CA ILE A 16 11.40 -4.60 -0.97
C ILE A 16 10.98 -4.81 0.49
N SER A 17 11.78 -4.32 1.45
CA SER A 17 11.48 -4.38 2.89
C SER A 17 10.19 -3.63 3.28
N LEU A 18 9.76 -2.68 2.45
CA LEU A 18 8.53 -1.89 2.65
C LEU A 18 7.41 -2.29 1.68
N ALA A 19 7.60 -3.31 0.84
CA ALA A 19 6.65 -3.65 -0.23
C ALA A 19 5.25 -3.99 0.32
N ILE A 20 5.19 -4.76 1.41
CA ILE A 20 3.93 -5.14 2.07
C ILE A 20 3.26 -3.94 2.74
N TYR A 21 4.05 -3.06 3.36
CA TYR A 21 3.53 -1.82 3.96
C TYR A 21 2.93 -0.91 2.89
N MET A 22 3.66 -0.68 1.79
CA MET A 22 3.15 0.10 0.66
C MET A 22 1.89 -0.51 0.06
N HIS A 23 1.84 -1.84 -0.07
CA HIS A 23 0.64 -2.54 -0.53
C HIS A 23 -0.57 -2.19 0.36
N GLY A 24 -0.42 -2.31 1.69
CA GLY A 24 -1.48 -1.95 2.64
C GLY A 24 -1.94 -0.51 2.48
N VAL A 25 -1.02 0.45 2.41
CA VAL A 25 -1.36 1.87 2.21
C VAL A 25 -2.11 2.07 0.89
N THR A 26 -1.62 1.51 -0.22
CA THR A 26 -2.29 1.64 -1.52
C THR A 26 -3.67 1.01 -1.52
N LYS A 27 -3.85 -0.10 -0.80
CA LYS A 27 -5.14 -0.79 -0.66
C LYS A 27 -6.16 0.09 0.08
N GLU A 28 -5.78 0.72 1.19
CA GLU A 28 -6.67 1.64 1.91
C GLU A 28 -7.04 2.88 1.07
N ILE A 29 -6.11 3.39 0.25
CA ILE A 29 -6.43 4.48 -0.70
C ILE A 29 -7.45 4.03 -1.74
N LEU A 30 -7.32 2.82 -2.29
CA LEU A 30 -8.32 2.27 -3.22
C LEU A 30 -9.69 2.16 -2.56
N LYS A 31 -9.76 1.63 -1.34
CA LYS A 31 -11.01 1.48 -0.56
C LYS A 31 -11.66 2.83 -0.25
N LEU A 32 -10.87 3.85 0.09
CA LEU A 32 -11.36 5.22 0.26
C LEU A 32 -11.97 5.77 -1.03
N VAL A 33 -11.33 5.56 -2.19
CA VAL A 33 -11.87 6.02 -3.49
C VAL A 33 -13.15 5.26 -3.85
N ARG A 34 -13.20 3.94 -3.60
CA ARG A 34 -14.42 3.12 -3.77
C ARG A 34 -15.58 3.65 -2.93
N ALA A 35 -15.33 3.89 -1.64
CA ALA A 35 -16.31 4.45 -0.72
C ALA A 35 -16.81 5.83 -1.18
N SER A 36 -15.89 6.70 -1.62
CA SER A 36 -16.25 8.01 -2.17
C SER A 36 -17.11 7.87 -3.44
N SER A 37 -16.72 7.00 -4.36
CA SER A 37 -17.48 6.72 -5.59
C SER A 37 -18.89 6.22 -5.29
N ALA A 38 -19.01 5.22 -4.41
CA ALA A 38 -20.30 4.65 -4.00
C ALA A 38 -21.22 5.70 -3.35
N LEU A 39 -20.69 6.56 -2.50
CA LEU A 39 -21.47 7.64 -1.86
C LEU A 39 -21.99 8.64 -2.90
N HIS A 40 -21.17 9.00 -3.88
CA HIS A 40 -21.52 9.99 -4.91
C HIS A 40 -22.35 9.40 -6.06
N ALA A 41 -22.43 8.08 -6.19
CA ALA A 41 -23.37 7.41 -7.10
C ALA A 41 -24.84 7.64 -6.69
N ILE A 42 -25.10 7.95 -5.42
CA ILE A 42 -26.43 8.30 -4.92
C ILE A 42 -26.73 9.76 -5.26
N ALA A 43 -27.47 10.02 -6.34
CA ALA A 43 -27.78 11.36 -6.80
C ALA A 43 -28.63 12.18 -5.81
N ASP A 44 -29.59 11.52 -5.13
CA ASP A 44 -30.46 12.15 -4.14
C ASP A 44 -29.70 12.39 -2.83
N ARG A 45 -29.52 13.65 -2.45
CA ARG A 45 -28.80 14.05 -1.23
C ARG A 45 -29.50 13.61 0.05
N SER A 46 -30.83 13.67 0.11
CA SER A 46 -31.60 13.26 1.28
C SER A 46 -31.49 11.76 1.52
N ARG A 47 -31.41 10.97 0.44
CA ARG A 47 -31.10 9.54 0.51
C ARG A 47 -29.64 9.29 0.88
N ARG A 48 -28.70 10.01 0.28
CA ARG A 48 -27.26 9.89 0.56
C ARG A 48 -26.93 10.10 2.04
N ALA A 49 -27.55 11.08 2.69
CA ALA A 49 -27.36 11.36 4.11
C ALA A 49 -27.79 10.21 5.05
N LYS A 50 -28.62 9.28 4.57
CA LYS A 50 -29.13 8.12 5.33
C LYS A 50 -28.63 6.79 4.78
N ALA A 51 -27.86 6.81 3.69
CA ALA A 51 -27.39 5.61 3.02
C ALA A 51 -26.34 4.90 3.89
N ALA A 52 -26.30 3.58 3.82
CA ALA A 52 -25.21 2.78 4.38
C ALA A 52 -24.38 2.19 3.22
N PHE A 53 -23.12 1.91 3.49
CA PHE A 53 -22.28 1.24 2.50
C PHE A 53 -22.76 -0.20 2.30
N PHE A 54 -23.01 -0.57 1.05
CA PHE A 54 -23.33 -1.93 0.65
C PHE A 54 -22.51 -2.27 -0.58
N SER A 55 -21.43 -3.02 -0.39
CA SER A 55 -20.82 -3.83 -1.43
C SER A 55 -21.57 -5.16 -1.46
N GLY A 56 -21.77 -5.73 -2.66
CA GLY A 56 -22.29 -7.11 -2.78
C GLY A 56 -21.28 -8.18 -2.35
N ASP A 57 -20.11 -7.73 -1.89
CA ASP A 57 -18.95 -8.53 -1.54
C ASP A 57 -18.96 -8.96 -0.07
N ASP A 58 -18.22 -10.02 0.23
CA ASP A 58 -18.08 -10.55 1.57
C ASP A 58 -17.23 -9.62 2.45
N ARG A 59 -17.82 -9.06 3.51
CA ARG A 59 -17.12 -8.18 4.47
C ARG A 59 -16.04 -8.90 5.30
N SER A 60 -16.03 -10.23 5.29
CA SER A 60 -14.94 -11.01 5.90
C SER A 60 -13.71 -11.11 4.99
N ASP A 61 -13.84 -10.77 3.70
CA ASP A 61 -12.69 -10.62 2.80
C ASP A 61 -11.95 -9.32 3.12
N PRO A 62 -10.64 -9.37 3.49
CA PRO A 62 -9.82 -8.19 3.70
C PRO A 62 -9.66 -7.28 2.46
N GLU A 63 -10.16 -7.70 1.30
CA GLU A 63 -10.33 -6.86 0.12
C GLU A 63 -11.40 -5.78 0.29
N TYR A 64 -12.45 -6.03 1.08
CA TYR A 64 -13.68 -5.21 1.12
C TYR A 64 -14.16 -4.84 2.55
N ASP A 65 -13.24 -4.70 3.50
CA ASP A 65 -13.54 -4.54 4.93
C ASP A 65 -13.68 -3.07 5.41
N THR A 66 -12.83 -2.15 4.95
CA THR A 66 -12.76 -0.76 5.47
C THR A 66 -13.52 0.27 4.64
N GLU A 67 -14.02 -0.08 3.44
CA GLU A 67 -14.83 0.83 2.61
C GLU A 67 -16.04 1.37 3.36
N GLY A 68 -16.69 0.54 4.17
CA GLY A 68 -17.84 0.95 4.98
C GLY A 68 -17.49 2.06 5.96
N VAL A 69 -16.32 1.96 6.59
CA VAL A 69 -15.81 2.97 7.53
C VAL A 69 -15.54 4.29 6.80
N TYR A 70 -14.88 4.24 5.64
CA TYR A 70 -14.62 5.43 4.83
C TYR A 70 -15.90 6.06 4.30
N PHE A 71 -16.88 5.26 3.91
CA PHE A 71 -18.17 5.74 3.43
C PHE A 71 -18.92 6.48 4.53
N GLU A 72 -18.96 5.92 5.74
CA GLU A 72 -19.59 6.56 6.90
C GLU A 72 -18.91 7.88 7.26
N LEU A 73 -17.58 7.91 7.25
CA LEU A 73 -16.79 9.11 7.49
C LEU A 73 -17.08 10.19 6.44
N LEU A 74 -17.04 9.85 5.15
CA LEU A 74 -17.32 10.78 4.05
C LEU A 74 -18.77 11.28 4.08
N ARG A 75 -19.72 10.43 4.47
CA ARG A 75 -21.13 10.82 4.66
C ARG A 75 -21.28 11.82 5.81
N GLU A 76 -20.55 11.63 6.92
CA GLU A 76 -20.58 12.54 8.06
C GLU A 76 -19.95 13.89 7.72
N ILE A 77 -18.79 13.90 7.04
CA ILE A 77 -18.17 15.13 6.49
C ILE A 77 -19.12 15.82 5.51
N GLY A 78 -19.85 15.01 4.72
CA GLY A 78 -20.88 15.41 3.77
C GLY A 78 -22.05 16.20 4.35
N ARG A 79 -22.16 16.35 5.68
CA ARG A 79 -23.14 17.24 6.32
C ARG A 79 -22.78 18.72 6.16
N ASP A 80 -21.48 19.02 6.08
CA ASP A 80 -20.94 20.37 5.96
C ASP A 80 -20.34 20.62 4.56
N VAL A 81 -19.59 19.63 4.05
CA VAL A 81 -18.85 19.70 2.78
C VAL A 81 -19.02 18.40 1.99
N GLU A 82 -19.59 18.49 0.80
CA GLU A 82 -19.64 17.34 -0.11
C GLU A 82 -18.25 17.14 -0.73
N MET A 83 -17.53 16.12 -0.24
CA MET A 83 -16.15 15.84 -0.61
C MET A 83 -16.04 14.60 -1.51
N ARG A 84 -15.60 14.77 -2.75
CA ARG A 84 -15.20 13.67 -3.64
C ARG A 84 -13.70 13.44 -3.51
N VAL A 85 -13.28 12.18 -3.36
CA VAL A 85 -11.85 11.81 -3.28
C VAL A 85 -11.40 11.26 -4.62
N VAL A 86 -10.29 11.77 -5.13
CA VAL A 86 -9.69 11.37 -6.40
C VAL A 86 -8.19 11.19 -6.21
N VAL A 87 -7.63 10.09 -6.73
CA VAL A 87 -6.18 9.94 -6.87
C VAL A 87 -5.80 10.44 -8.26
N ASP A 88 -5.01 11.50 -8.30
CA ASP A 88 -4.71 12.23 -9.53
C ASP A 88 -3.35 11.83 -10.10
N ILE A 89 -2.36 11.64 -9.23
CA ILE A 89 -0.99 11.31 -9.60
C ILE A 89 -0.48 10.18 -8.73
N ILE A 90 0.15 9.18 -9.36
CA ILE A 90 0.87 8.11 -8.68
C ILE A 90 2.28 8.04 -9.26
N ALA A 91 3.28 8.19 -8.40
CA ALA A 91 4.68 8.00 -8.74
C ALA A 91 5.28 6.90 -7.86
N GLY A 92 6.27 6.16 -8.38
CA GLY A 92 6.96 5.15 -7.60
C GLY A 92 8.19 4.60 -8.30
N ALA A 93 9.11 4.05 -7.51
CA ALA A 93 10.34 3.42 -8.01
C ALA A 93 10.52 2.02 -7.41
N SER A 94 11.09 1.07 -8.16
CA SER A 94 11.32 -0.31 -7.71
C SER A 94 10.00 -0.96 -7.20
N ALA A 95 10.00 -1.57 -6.02
CA ALA A 95 8.80 -2.14 -5.37
C ALA A 95 7.67 -1.11 -5.19
N GLY A 96 7.99 0.17 -5.01
CA GLY A 96 7.00 1.24 -4.95
C GLY A 96 6.34 1.51 -6.31
N GLY A 97 7.09 1.37 -7.40
CA GLY A 97 6.54 1.44 -8.76
C GLY A 97 5.58 0.29 -9.06
N ILE A 98 5.87 -0.92 -8.57
CA ILE A 98 4.97 -2.08 -8.71
C ILE A 98 3.66 -1.83 -7.94
N ASN A 99 3.74 -1.41 -6.67
CA ASN A 99 2.55 -1.06 -5.89
C ASN A 99 1.74 0.06 -6.54
N GLY A 100 2.41 1.14 -6.97
CA GLY A 100 1.75 2.26 -7.64
C GLY A 100 1.07 1.87 -8.96
N THR A 101 1.71 1.05 -9.78
CA THR A 101 1.13 0.55 -11.05
C THR A 101 -0.10 -0.31 -10.80
N MET A 102 -0.04 -1.20 -9.79
CA MET A 102 -1.19 -2.05 -9.44
C MET A 102 -2.34 -1.22 -8.86
N LEU A 103 -2.05 -0.21 -8.03
CA LEU A 103 -3.06 0.74 -7.56
C LEU A 103 -3.72 1.47 -8.72
N ALA A 104 -2.93 2.00 -9.66
CA ALA A 104 -3.45 2.70 -10.84
C ALA A 104 -4.39 1.79 -11.66
N ARG A 105 -3.99 0.53 -11.85
CA ARG A 105 -4.82 -0.46 -12.55
C ARG A 105 -6.12 -0.76 -11.78
N ALA A 106 -6.03 -0.93 -10.47
CA ALA A 106 -7.20 -1.20 -9.62
C ALA A 106 -8.18 -0.03 -9.60
N LEU A 107 -7.69 1.21 -9.52
CA LEU A 107 -8.52 2.42 -9.61
C LEU A 107 -9.22 2.53 -10.98
N SER A 108 -8.53 2.16 -12.07
CA SER A 108 -9.04 2.32 -13.44
C SER A 108 -10.12 1.30 -13.81
N HIS A 109 -10.08 0.11 -13.20
CA HIS A 109 -10.90 -1.03 -13.60
C HIS A 109 -11.70 -1.64 -12.44
N ASP A 110 -11.65 -1.04 -11.27
CA ASP A 110 -12.22 -1.57 -10.02
C ASP A 110 -11.80 -3.03 -9.74
N LEU A 111 -10.49 -3.27 -9.71
CA LEU A 111 -9.94 -4.63 -9.55
C LEU A 111 -9.48 -4.91 -8.12
N PRO A 112 -9.50 -6.17 -7.70
CA PRO A 112 -8.94 -6.57 -6.42
C PRO A 112 -7.41 -6.46 -6.42
N MET A 113 -6.82 -6.20 -5.26
CA MET A 113 -5.36 -6.13 -5.09
C MET A 113 -4.76 -7.35 -4.38
N ASN A 114 -5.57 -8.33 -3.94
CA ASN A 114 -5.10 -9.54 -3.24
C ASN A 114 -3.96 -10.29 -3.94
N ALA A 115 -3.97 -10.42 -5.26
CA ALA A 115 -2.89 -11.11 -5.98
C ALA A 115 -1.51 -10.42 -5.79
N LEU A 116 -1.48 -9.09 -5.64
CA LEU A 116 -0.25 -8.37 -5.34
C LEU A 116 0.20 -8.62 -3.89
N ARG A 117 -0.73 -8.71 -2.94
CA ARG A 117 -0.41 -9.08 -1.55
C ARG A 117 0.29 -10.43 -1.52
N ASP A 118 -0.31 -11.43 -2.16
CA ASP A 118 0.17 -12.80 -2.15
C ASP A 118 1.55 -12.87 -2.83
N LEU A 119 1.73 -12.17 -3.96
CA LEU A 119 3.05 -12.00 -4.58
C LEU A 119 4.10 -11.48 -3.60
N TRP A 120 3.78 -10.45 -2.80
CA TRP A 120 4.72 -9.93 -1.81
C TRP A 120 4.97 -10.90 -0.66
N LEU A 121 3.94 -11.55 -0.13
CA LEU A 121 4.10 -12.52 0.95
C LEU A 121 4.96 -13.71 0.52
N ASP A 122 4.80 -14.17 -0.71
CA ASP A 122 5.49 -15.35 -1.22
C ASP A 122 6.90 -15.06 -1.75
N ASN A 123 7.16 -13.85 -2.26
CA ASN A 123 8.36 -13.56 -3.05
C ASN A 123 9.20 -12.36 -2.57
N ALA A 124 8.74 -11.57 -1.59
CA ALA A 124 9.49 -10.38 -1.12
C ALA A 124 10.73 -10.72 -0.27
N ASP A 125 11.00 -11.99 0.00
CA ASP A 125 12.20 -12.42 0.70
C ASP A 125 13.45 -12.11 -0.14
N VAL A 126 14.39 -11.39 0.46
CA VAL A 126 15.66 -11.03 -0.19
C VAL A 126 16.43 -12.26 -0.67
N THR A 127 16.33 -13.39 0.02
CA THR A 127 17.00 -14.65 -0.36
C THR A 127 16.40 -15.24 -1.63
N ILE A 128 15.10 -15.07 -1.85
CA ILE A 128 14.40 -15.48 -3.07
C ILE A 128 14.82 -14.57 -4.23
N LEU A 129 14.83 -13.26 -4.00
CA LEU A 129 15.10 -12.24 -5.01
C LEU A 129 16.56 -12.10 -5.43
N LEU A 130 17.50 -12.54 -4.59
CA LEU A 130 18.91 -12.58 -4.95
C LEU A 130 19.14 -13.58 -6.07
N ALA A 131 19.76 -13.09 -7.16
CA ALA A 131 20.26 -13.92 -8.24
C ALA A 131 21.13 -15.05 -7.65
N PRO A 132 21.08 -16.28 -8.21
CA PRO A 132 21.82 -17.42 -7.67
C PRO A 132 23.30 -17.11 -7.41
N ASP A 133 23.93 -16.35 -8.30
CA ASP A 133 25.35 -15.98 -8.23
C ASP A 133 25.66 -14.92 -7.16
N ALA A 134 24.65 -14.19 -6.68
CA ALA A 134 24.76 -13.21 -5.61
C ALA A 134 24.48 -13.80 -4.22
N ARG A 135 24.04 -15.07 -4.13
CA ARG A 135 23.79 -15.75 -2.85
C ARG A 135 25.12 -16.11 -2.19
N ALA A 136 25.43 -15.45 -1.08
CA ALA A 136 26.63 -15.76 -0.31
C ALA A 136 26.53 -17.16 0.31
N GLY A 137 27.32 -18.13 -0.18
CA GLY A 137 27.41 -19.46 0.42
C GLY A 137 28.13 -19.46 1.78
N THR A 138 27.90 -20.49 2.60
CA THR A 138 28.55 -20.69 3.93
C THR A 138 30.08 -20.66 3.88
N TRP A 139 30.67 -20.98 2.73
CA TRP A 139 32.11 -21.00 2.49
C TRP A 139 32.65 -19.73 1.80
N SER A 140 31.77 -18.86 1.28
CA SER A 140 32.15 -17.64 0.54
C SER A 140 32.85 -16.58 1.39
N LYS A 141 32.82 -16.72 2.72
CA LYS A 141 33.46 -15.78 3.67
C LYS A 141 34.46 -16.47 4.60
N TRP A 142 34.87 -17.72 4.33
CA TRP A 142 35.82 -18.42 5.20
C TRP A 142 37.15 -17.67 5.33
N PHE A 143 37.60 -17.02 4.25
CA PHE A 143 38.81 -16.19 4.25
C PHE A 143 38.66 -14.84 4.98
N LEU A 144 37.43 -14.34 5.22
CA LEU A 144 37.18 -13.15 6.04
C LEU A 144 37.14 -13.45 7.54
N LYS A 145 36.89 -14.70 7.94
CA LYS A 145 36.81 -15.09 9.36
C LYS A 145 38.07 -14.78 10.18
N PRO A 146 39.31 -15.06 9.70
CA PRO A 146 40.52 -14.69 10.43
C PRO A 146 40.66 -13.17 10.60
N PHE A 147 40.30 -12.38 9.59
CA PHE A 147 40.40 -10.93 9.61
C PHE A 147 39.38 -10.29 10.57
N LEU A 148 38.13 -10.75 10.54
CA LEU A 148 37.08 -10.33 11.49
C LEU A 148 37.45 -10.69 12.93
N TRP A 149 37.97 -11.91 13.15
CA TRP A 149 38.41 -12.34 14.48
C TRP A 149 39.60 -11.52 15.00
N ALA A 150 40.59 -11.24 14.15
CA ALA A 150 41.71 -10.35 14.48
C ALA A 150 41.23 -8.92 14.83
N MET A 151 40.28 -8.38 14.06
CA MET A 151 39.69 -7.06 14.28
C MET A 151 38.84 -6.99 15.57
N THR A 152 38.14 -8.06 15.92
CA THR A 152 37.43 -8.16 17.22
C THR A 152 38.39 -8.30 18.40
N ARG A 153 39.58 -8.89 18.20
CA ARG A 153 40.62 -9.01 19.25
C ARG A 153 41.38 -7.71 19.49
N THR A 154 41.50 -6.84 18.49
CA THR A 154 42.22 -5.56 18.60
C THR A 154 41.35 -4.39 19.05
N GLY A 155 40.06 -4.62 19.39
CA GLY A 155 39.20 -3.63 20.03
C GLY A 155 38.84 -2.41 19.17
N SER A 156 38.97 -2.49 17.84
CA SER A 156 38.75 -1.34 16.95
C SER A 156 37.30 -1.18 16.47
N PHE A 157 36.32 -1.54 17.29
CA PHE A 157 34.94 -1.11 17.08
C PHE A 157 34.71 0.23 17.80
N ARG A 158 35.18 1.32 17.19
CA ARG A 158 34.56 2.63 17.47
C ARG A 158 33.26 2.67 16.68
N ALA A 159 32.15 2.61 17.40
CA ALA A 159 30.82 2.88 16.85
C ALA A 159 30.84 4.22 16.12
N ILE A 160 30.53 4.20 14.83
CA ILE A 160 30.23 5.41 14.06
C ILE A 160 28.77 5.74 14.38
N THR A 161 28.58 6.60 15.37
CA THR A 161 27.38 7.44 15.52
C THR A 161 27.31 8.46 14.41
#